data_AF-A0A7S1VK24-F1
#
_entry.id   AF-A0A7S1VK24-F1
#
_cell.length_a   1.000
_cell.length_b   1.000
_cell.length_c   1.000
_cell.angle_alpha   90.00
_cell.angle_beta   90.00
_cell.angle_gamma   90.00
#
_symmetry.space_group_name_H-M   'P 1'
#
loop_
_entity.id
_entity.type
_entity.pdbx_description
1 polymer ?
#
loop_
_entity_poly.entity_id
_entity_poly.type
_entity_poly.pdbx_seq_one_letter_code
_entity_poly.pdbx_strand_id
1 'polypeptide(L)'
;RAITMTEEEATEKTSITTTTNEAEDVSKNKKKTTPPEGYVCKSCGVPGHWIQQCSQRKKRKKATTNHEYQVGVDPSPKDIDQAKKMQQLDPPLCDCGIKSRLKKVKRSRVTENSRAVGCYFFFCAKKKDDRTKCNFAQPVVTEESQKKKSKKEKMKANFFAKRRKQL
;
A
#
# COMPACT_ATOMS: atom_id res chain seq x y z
N ARG A 1 17.98 -46.85 36.18
CA ARG A 1 19.32 -46.25 35.94
C ARG A 1 19.24 -45.57 34.58
N ALA A 2 18.86 -44.30 34.43
CA ALA A 2 19.42 -43.05 34.95
C ALA A 2 20.79 -42.68 34.33
N ILE A 3 20.84 -41.47 33.75
CA ILE A 3 21.95 -40.52 33.50
C ILE A 3 22.95 -40.92 32.36
N THR A 4 23.45 -40.08 31.43
CA THR A 4 23.77 -38.63 31.39
C THR A 4 23.81 -38.06 29.96
N MET A 5 23.51 -36.75 29.86
CA MET A 5 23.94 -35.84 28.80
C MET A 5 25.45 -35.57 28.90
N THR A 6 26.13 -35.32 27.78
CA THR A 6 27.38 -34.53 27.76
C THR A 6 27.29 -33.53 26.60
N GLU A 7 27.17 -32.26 26.98
CA GLU A 7 27.70 -31.13 26.22
C GLU A 7 29.20 -31.06 26.55
N GLU A 8 30.05 -30.70 25.59
CA GLU A 8 31.05 -29.64 25.80
C GLU A 8 31.78 -29.26 24.49
N GLU A 9 32.14 -28.00 24.52
CA GLU A 9 32.53 -27.04 23.50
C GLU A 9 34.06 -26.92 23.41
N ALA A 10 34.61 -26.62 22.21
CA ALA A 10 35.84 -25.82 21.96
C ALA A 10 36.32 -26.05 20.51
N THR A 11 36.10 -25.15 19.56
CA THR A 11 36.92 -23.97 19.20
C THR A 11 38.34 -24.25 18.68
N GLU A 12 38.54 -24.12 17.36
CA GLU A 12 39.69 -23.47 16.68
C GLU A 12 39.36 -23.36 15.17
N LYS A 13 39.03 -22.20 14.59
CA LYS A 13 39.92 -21.18 13.98
C LYS A 13 41.00 -21.84 13.08
N THR A 14 41.10 -21.57 11.78
CA THR A 14 41.58 -20.28 11.24
C THR A 14 41.40 -20.21 9.71
N SER A 15 40.97 -19.01 9.26
CA SER A 15 41.33 -18.32 8.01
C SER A 15 41.08 -18.97 6.65
N ILE A 16 40.05 -18.48 5.95
CA ILE A 16 40.23 -18.04 4.56
C ILE A 16 39.73 -16.60 4.44
N THR A 17 40.66 -15.79 3.98
CA THR A 17 40.67 -14.34 3.86
C THR A 17 39.62 -13.81 2.88
N THR A 18 39.03 -12.72 3.34
CA THR A 18 38.29 -11.69 2.63
C THR A 18 38.96 -11.20 1.34
N THR A 19 38.22 -11.25 0.23
CA THR A 19 38.24 -10.16 -0.77
C THR A 19 36.79 -9.82 -1.12
N THR A 20 36.43 -8.62 -0.74
CA THR A 20 35.13 -7.96 -0.82
C THR A 20 34.66 -7.79 -2.27
N ASN A 21 33.58 -8.47 -2.65
CA ASN A 21 32.75 -8.04 -3.78
C ASN A 21 31.66 -7.13 -3.20
N GLU A 22 31.89 -5.85 -3.42
CA GLU A 22 31.09 -4.72 -2.98
C GLU A 22 29.67 -4.83 -3.55
N ALA A 23 28.75 -5.33 -2.73
CA ALA A 23 27.36 -4.97 -2.87
C ALA A 23 27.26 -3.46 -2.64
N GLU A 24 27.11 -2.69 -3.71
CA GLU A 24 26.74 -1.28 -3.61
C GLU A 24 25.33 -1.17 -3.02
N ASP A 25 25.29 -1.20 -1.68
CA ASP A 25 24.25 -0.56 -0.90
C ASP A 25 24.25 0.92 -1.27
N VAL A 26 23.29 1.33 -2.11
CA VAL A 26 22.96 2.74 -2.37
C VAL A 26 22.27 3.31 -1.12
N SER A 27 22.93 3.21 0.04
CA SER A 27 22.66 3.99 1.22
C SER A 27 23.08 5.42 0.93
N LYS A 28 22.12 6.19 0.42
CA LYS A 28 22.05 7.67 0.41
C LYS A 28 23.33 8.33 0.93
N ASN A 29 24.35 8.31 0.07
CA ASN A 29 25.56 9.06 0.30
C ASN A 29 25.12 10.52 0.20
N LYS A 30 24.94 11.18 1.36
CA LYS A 30 24.77 12.62 1.44
C LYS A 30 26.11 13.23 0.99
N LYS A 31 26.32 13.23 -0.33
CA LYS A 31 27.39 13.96 -0.98
C LYS A 31 27.32 15.37 -0.39
N LYS A 32 28.44 15.83 0.15
CA LYS A 32 28.61 17.20 0.66
C LYS A 32 28.56 18.13 -0.55
N THR A 33 27.39 18.27 -1.17
CA THR A 33 27.19 19.12 -2.33
C THR A 33 27.09 20.55 -1.83
N THR A 34 28.01 21.40 -2.26
CA THR A 34 27.87 22.84 -2.10
C THR A 34 26.72 23.28 -3.01
N PRO A 35 25.73 24.04 -2.50
CA PRO A 35 24.65 24.56 -3.33
C PRO A 35 25.20 25.57 -4.36
N PRO A 36 24.47 25.82 -5.47
CA PRO A 36 24.89 26.77 -6.50
C PRO A 36 25.16 28.18 -5.97
N GLU A 37 26.05 28.91 -6.66
CA GLU A 37 26.38 30.32 -6.38
C GLU A 37 25.09 31.16 -6.32
N GLY A 38 24.82 31.79 -5.17
CA GLY A 38 23.60 32.57 -4.91
C GLY A 38 22.51 31.88 -4.09
N TYR A 39 22.65 30.57 -3.77
CA TYR A 39 21.74 29.93 -2.82
C TYR A 39 22.06 30.33 -1.37
N VAL A 40 21.05 30.86 -0.68
CA VAL A 40 21.14 31.23 0.74
C VAL A 40 20.29 30.29 1.58
N CYS A 41 20.88 29.72 2.64
CA CYS A 41 20.17 28.82 3.54
C CYS A 41 19.04 29.56 4.29
N LYS A 42 17.77 29.16 4.10
CA LYS A 42 16.62 29.78 4.80
C LYS A 42 16.62 29.60 6.32
N SER A 43 17.41 28.66 6.85
CA SER A 43 17.48 28.44 8.31
C SER A 43 18.43 29.40 9.03
N CYS A 44 19.52 29.84 8.39
CA CYS A 44 20.52 30.71 9.03
C CYS A 44 20.90 31.96 8.22
N GLY A 45 20.46 32.08 6.97
CA GLY A 45 20.78 33.21 6.09
C GLY A 45 22.18 33.19 5.47
N VAL A 46 22.95 32.11 5.63
CA VAL A 46 24.32 32.02 5.12
C VAL A 46 24.36 31.18 3.82
N PRO A 47 25.06 31.64 2.76
CA PRO A 47 25.26 30.85 1.55
C PRO A 47 26.24 29.68 1.75
N GLY A 48 26.38 28.80 0.77
CA GLY A 48 27.41 27.74 0.78
C GLY A 48 27.03 26.41 1.43
N HIS A 49 25.79 26.22 1.89
CA HIS A 49 25.29 24.90 2.32
C HIS A 49 23.78 24.76 2.12
N TRP A 50 23.30 23.54 1.93
CA TRP A 50 21.85 23.26 1.88
C TRP A 50 21.20 23.40 3.26
N ILE A 51 19.92 23.77 3.31
CA ILE A 51 19.12 23.80 4.55
C ILE A 51 19.25 22.46 5.32
N GLN A 52 19.34 21.32 4.63
CA GLN A 52 19.46 20.02 5.26
C GLN A 52 20.77 19.80 6.03
N GLN A 53 21.83 20.51 5.67
CA GLN A 53 23.17 20.44 6.25
C GLN A 53 23.47 21.62 7.20
N CYS A 54 22.52 22.54 7.37
CA CYS A 54 22.69 23.70 8.21
C CYS A 54 22.89 23.30 9.68
N SER A 55 24.01 23.71 10.26
CA SER A 55 24.35 23.49 11.67
C SER A 55 23.33 24.12 12.62
N GLN A 56 22.76 25.26 12.22
CA GLN A 56 21.75 26.03 12.97
C GLN A 56 20.33 25.50 12.78
N ARG A 57 20.11 24.43 11.99
CA ARG A 57 18.77 23.91 11.74
C ARG A 57 18.17 23.31 13.01
N LYS A 58 17.26 24.03 13.64
CA LYS A 58 16.39 23.49 14.69
C LYS A 58 15.56 22.34 14.10
N LYS A 59 15.88 21.10 14.47
CA LYS A 59 15.00 19.96 14.21
C LYS A 59 13.69 20.28 14.91
N ARG A 60 12.63 20.57 14.16
CA ARG A 60 11.28 20.67 14.72
C ARG A 60 11.02 19.33 15.40
N LYS A 61 11.04 19.29 16.73
CA LYS A 61 10.56 18.12 17.47
C LYS A 61 9.14 17.92 16.98
N LYS A 62 8.84 16.77 16.38
CA LYS A 62 7.44 16.40 16.16
C LYS A 62 6.84 16.43 17.55
N ALA A 63 5.88 17.32 17.79
CA ALA A 63 5.15 17.29 19.04
C ALA A 63 4.56 15.89 19.13
N THR A 64 5.02 15.09 20.09
CA THR A 64 4.33 13.87 20.49
C THR A 64 3.07 14.35 21.17
N THR A 65 2.08 14.72 20.37
CA THR A 65 0.77 15.07 20.89
C THR A 65 0.24 13.81 21.55
N ASN A 66 0.02 13.89 22.86
CA ASN A 66 -0.72 12.87 23.60
C ASN A 66 -2.18 12.96 23.12
N HIS A 67 -2.44 12.40 21.94
CA HIS A 67 -3.74 12.44 21.30
C HIS A 67 -4.63 11.42 22.00
N GLU A 68 -5.34 11.88 23.02
CA GLU A 68 -6.36 11.09 23.69
C GLU A 68 -7.52 10.84 22.73
N TYR A 69 -8.00 9.60 22.70
CA TYR A 69 -9.09 9.17 21.82
C TYR A 69 -10.40 9.88 22.22
N GLN A 70 -10.97 10.68 21.32
CA GLN A 70 -12.23 11.39 21.52
C GLN A 70 -13.38 10.65 20.85
N VAL A 71 -14.31 10.14 21.67
CA VAL A 71 -15.50 9.41 21.21
C VAL A 71 -16.33 10.29 20.26
N GLY A 72 -16.55 9.83 19.03
CA GLY A 72 -17.39 10.49 18.02
C GLY A 72 -16.63 11.32 16.99
N VAL A 73 -15.40 11.76 17.30
CA VAL A 73 -14.49 12.39 16.33
C VAL A 73 -13.53 11.36 15.75
N ASP A 74 -12.96 10.53 16.61
CA ASP A 74 -12.05 9.47 16.23
C ASP A 74 -12.80 8.17 15.90
N PRO A 75 -12.36 7.40 14.89
CA PRO A 75 -12.94 6.11 14.57
C PRO A 75 -12.72 5.13 15.73
N SER A 76 -13.76 4.36 16.07
CA SER A 76 -13.69 3.38 17.15
C SER A 76 -12.53 2.40 16.94
N PRO A 77 -11.88 1.89 18.01
CA PRO A 77 -10.88 0.84 17.88
C PRO A 77 -11.34 -0.36 17.03
N LYS A 78 -12.63 -0.72 17.12
CA LYS A 78 -13.24 -1.77 16.28
C LYS A 78 -13.28 -1.39 14.80
N ASP A 79 -13.55 -0.12 14.48
CA ASP A 79 -13.56 0.39 13.11
C ASP A 79 -12.13 0.43 12.54
N ILE A 80 -11.15 0.79 13.37
CA ILE A 80 -9.72 0.78 13.03
C ILE A 80 -9.28 -0.65 12.68
N ASP A 81 -9.63 -1.64 13.49
CA ASP A 81 -9.25 -3.04 13.25
C ASP A 81 -9.94 -3.62 12.03
N GLN A 82 -11.22 -3.28 11.83
CA GLN A 82 -11.93 -3.64 10.61
C GLN A 82 -11.27 -3.03 9.36
N ALA A 83 -10.82 -1.78 9.42
CA ALA A 83 -10.10 -1.13 8.32
C ALA A 83 -8.74 -1.80 8.05
N LYS A 84 -7.97 -2.15 9.08
CA LYS A 84 -6.72 -2.92 8.94
C LYS A 84 -6.98 -4.27 8.26
N LYS A 85 -8.01 -4.99 8.71
CA LYS A 85 -8.40 -6.28 8.11
C LYS A 85 -8.77 -6.15 6.63
N MET A 86 -9.45 -5.07 6.23
CA MET A 86 -9.75 -4.81 4.82
C MET A 86 -8.50 -4.45 4.00
N GLN A 87 -7.53 -3.75 4.59
CA GLN A 87 -6.27 -3.42 3.94
C GLN A 87 -5.32 -4.63 3.80
N GLN A 88 -5.52 -5.67 4.62
CA GLN A 88 -4.77 -6.93 4.57
C GLN A 88 -5.11 -7.78 3.32
N LEU A 89 -6.26 -7.54 2.67
CA LEU A 89 -6.64 -8.32 1.50
C LEU A 89 -5.72 -7.99 0.32
N ASP A 90 -4.89 -8.96 -0.06
CA ASP A 90 -4.00 -8.81 -1.20
C ASP A 90 -4.81 -8.58 -2.49
N PRO A 91 -4.52 -7.50 -3.24
CA PRO A 91 -5.23 -7.22 -4.47
C PRO A 91 -4.94 -8.34 -5.49
N PRO A 92 -5.94 -8.74 -6.28
CA PRO A 92 -5.77 -9.81 -7.26
C PRO A 92 -4.67 -9.45 -8.25
N LEU A 93 -3.94 -10.46 -8.73
CA LEU A 93 -2.99 -10.28 -9.80
C LEU A 93 -3.74 -10.04 -11.11
N CYS A 94 -3.25 -9.10 -11.90
CA CYS A 94 -3.69 -8.98 -13.29
C CYS A 94 -2.98 -10.02 -14.16
N ASP A 95 -3.40 -10.15 -15.42
CA ASP A 95 -2.81 -11.09 -16.39
C ASP A 95 -1.30 -10.87 -16.64
N CYS A 96 -0.76 -9.72 -16.23
CA CYS A 96 0.68 -9.45 -16.27
C CYS A 96 1.46 -10.03 -15.08
N GLY A 97 0.81 -10.68 -14.10
CA GLY A 97 1.43 -11.16 -12.87
C GLY A 97 1.71 -10.08 -11.81
N ILE A 98 1.26 -8.84 -12.04
CA ILE A 98 1.48 -7.70 -11.11
C ILE A 98 0.21 -7.46 -10.28
N LYS A 99 0.37 -7.10 -9.01
CA LYS A 99 -0.72 -6.65 -8.12
C LYS A 99 -1.53 -5.53 -8.78
N SER A 100 -2.84 -5.73 -8.86
CA SER A 100 -3.75 -4.76 -9.45
C SER A 100 -3.92 -3.50 -8.58
N ARG A 101 -4.29 -2.40 -9.24
CA ARG A 101 -4.58 -1.10 -8.63
C ARG A 101 -6.07 -0.94 -8.41
N LEU A 102 -6.46 -0.69 -7.16
CA LEU A 102 -7.83 -0.31 -6.81
C LEU A 102 -8.15 1.13 -7.25
N LYS A 103 -9.25 1.34 -8.00
CA LYS A 103 -9.77 2.67 -8.34
C LYS A 103 -11.30 2.71 -8.36
N LYS A 104 -11.87 3.86 -7.96
CA LYS A 104 -13.29 4.18 -8.14
C LYS A 104 -13.53 4.71 -9.55
N VAL A 105 -14.52 4.16 -10.24
CA VAL A 105 -14.93 4.64 -11.58
C VAL A 105 -15.78 5.90 -11.41
N LYS A 106 -15.32 7.03 -11.98
CA LYS A 106 -16.01 8.33 -11.86
C LYS A 106 -16.94 8.66 -13.02
N ARG A 107 -16.66 8.12 -14.20
CA ARG A 107 -17.39 8.40 -15.44
C ARG A 107 -17.34 7.19 -16.35
N SER A 108 -18.39 6.99 -17.13
CA SER A 108 -18.39 6.02 -18.21
C SER A 108 -18.26 6.73 -19.56
N ARG A 109 -17.88 5.99 -20.60
CA ARG A 109 -17.85 6.51 -21.97
C ARG A 109 -19.20 6.41 -22.69
N VAL A 110 -20.12 5.56 -22.20
CA VAL A 110 -21.33 5.18 -22.93
C VAL A 110 -22.53 5.99 -22.47
N THR A 111 -22.73 6.11 -21.15
CA THR A 111 -23.83 6.88 -20.54
C THR A 111 -23.48 7.38 -19.14
N GLU A 112 -24.05 8.49 -18.69
CA GLU A 112 -23.84 9.04 -17.34
C GLU A 112 -24.33 8.09 -16.24
N ASN A 113 -25.36 7.27 -16.52
CA ASN A 113 -25.98 6.34 -15.57
C ASN A 113 -25.48 4.89 -15.71
N SER A 114 -24.29 4.68 -16.25
CA SER A 114 -23.72 3.33 -16.33
C SER A 114 -23.55 2.72 -14.94
N ARG A 115 -23.97 1.46 -14.79
CA ARG A 115 -23.90 0.68 -13.54
C ARG A 115 -22.50 0.58 -12.93
N ALA A 116 -21.45 0.82 -13.72
CA ALA A 116 -20.07 0.80 -13.26
C ALA A 116 -19.65 2.11 -12.55
N VAL A 117 -20.32 3.23 -12.80
CA VAL A 117 -20.01 4.53 -12.19
C VAL A 117 -20.31 4.47 -10.69
N GLY A 118 -19.37 4.95 -9.87
CA GLY A 118 -19.47 4.92 -8.41
C GLY A 118 -18.94 3.65 -7.76
N CYS A 119 -18.76 2.55 -8.51
CA CYS A 119 -18.19 1.31 -8.00
C CYS A 119 -16.65 1.31 -8.02
N TYR A 120 -16.07 0.48 -7.16
CA TYR A 120 -14.64 0.21 -7.13
C TYR A 120 -14.29 -0.99 -8.02
N PHE A 121 -13.18 -0.85 -8.75
CA PHE A 121 -12.63 -1.89 -9.61
C PHE A 121 -11.11 -2.01 -9.40
N PHE A 122 -10.59 -3.21 -9.54
CA PHE A 122 -9.17 -3.50 -9.69
C PHE A 122 -8.78 -3.36 -11.16
N PHE A 123 -7.73 -2.60 -11.44
CA PHE A 123 -7.17 -2.38 -12.78
C PHE A 123 -5.72 -2.84 -12.86
N CYS A 124 -5.22 -3.13 -14.06
CA CYS A 124 -3.78 -3.28 -14.25
C CYS A 124 -3.00 -2.04 -13.73
N ALA A 125 -1.90 -2.30 -13.01
CA ALA A 125 -1.06 -1.25 -12.41
C ALA A 125 -0.06 -0.62 -13.40
N LYS A 126 0.20 -1.26 -14.56
CA LYS A 126 1.11 -0.74 -15.59
C LYS A 126 0.64 0.59 -16.17
N LYS A 127 1.61 1.40 -16.63
CA LYS A 127 1.34 2.70 -17.24
C LYS A 127 0.71 2.51 -18.62
N LYS A 128 -0.02 3.52 -19.09
CA LYS A 128 -0.71 3.45 -20.39
C LYS A 128 0.27 3.25 -21.55
N ASP A 129 1.50 3.72 -21.41
CA ASP A 129 2.52 3.71 -22.46
C ASP A 129 3.28 2.36 -22.54
N ASP A 130 3.10 1.49 -21.53
CA ASP A 130 3.73 0.17 -21.50
C ASP A 130 3.03 -0.77 -22.49
N ARG A 131 3.75 -1.26 -23.51
CA ARG A 131 3.21 -2.23 -24.50
C ARG A 131 2.71 -3.54 -23.88
N THR A 132 3.20 -3.88 -22.69
CA THR A 132 2.84 -5.10 -21.96
C THR A 132 1.67 -4.89 -20.99
N LYS A 133 0.95 -3.77 -21.09
CA LYS A 133 -0.23 -3.50 -20.27
C LYS A 133 -1.42 -4.35 -20.71
N CYS A 134 -2.00 -5.11 -19.79
CA CYS A 134 -3.24 -5.85 -20.03
C CYS A 134 -4.49 -4.99 -19.78
N ASN A 135 -5.64 -5.52 -20.23
CA ASN A 135 -6.96 -4.91 -20.06
C ASN A 135 -7.70 -5.41 -18.80
N PHE A 136 -6.98 -6.00 -17.85
CA PHE A 136 -7.57 -6.51 -16.61
C PHE A 136 -8.39 -5.43 -15.88
N ALA A 137 -9.67 -5.74 -15.65
CA ALA A 137 -10.61 -4.93 -14.88
C ALA A 137 -11.60 -5.84 -14.15
N GLN A 138 -11.51 -5.89 -12.82
CA GLN A 138 -12.38 -6.75 -12.00
C GLN A 138 -13.12 -5.92 -10.94
N PRO A 139 -14.45 -6.07 -10.76
CA PRO A 139 -15.17 -5.34 -9.72
C PRO A 139 -14.71 -5.79 -8.32
N VAL A 140 -14.58 -4.84 -7.41
CA VAL A 140 -14.35 -5.18 -5.99
C VAL A 140 -15.61 -5.76 -5.41
N VAL A 141 -15.50 -6.95 -4.86
CA VAL A 141 -16.61 -7.59 -4.18
C VAL A 141 -16.63 -7.08 -2.73
N THR A 142 -17.39 -6.03 -2.47
CA THR A 142 -17.71 -5.60 -1.10
C THR A 142 -18.92 -6.39 -0.58
N GLU A 143 -18.98 -6.66 0.72
CA GLU A 143 -20.12 -7.32 1.40
C GLU A 143 -21.48 -6.71 0.99
N GLU A 144 -21.52 -5.38 0.84
CA GLU A 144 -22.71 -4.64 0.42
C GLU A 144 -23.09 -4.89 -1.05
N SER A 145 -22.09 -5.04 -1.92
CA SER A 145 -22.26 -5.39 -3.33
C SER A 145 -22.75 -6.83 -3.49
N GLN A 146 -22.31 -7.76 -2.64
CA GLN A 146 -22.80 -9.14 -2.61
C GLN A 146 -24.27 -9.20 -2.18
N LYS A 147 -24.67 -8.49 -1.11
CA LYS A 147 -26.08 -8.39 -0.68
C LYS A 147 -27.00 -7.84 -1.77
N LYS A 148 -26.56 -6.80 -2.51
CA LYS A 148 -27.34 -6.25 -3.64
C LYS A 148 -27.46 -7.25 -4.79
N LYS A 149 -26.41 -8.03 -5.06
CA LYS A 149 -26.41 -9.07 -6.10
C LYS A 149 -27.34 -10.23 -5.72
N SER A 150 -27.27 -10.74 -4.48
CA SER A 150 -28.13 -11.83 -4.00
C SER A 150 -29.61 -11.45 -3.93
N LYS A 151 -29.95 -10.23 -3.51
CA LYS A 151 -31.34 -9.73 -3.51
C LYS A 151 -31.90 -9.63 -4.93
N LYS A 152 -31.08 -9.20 -5.89
CA LYS A 152 -31.46 -9.12 -7.32
C LYS A 152 -31.60 -10.50 -7.95
N GLU A 153 -30.72 -11.45 -7.62
CA GLU A 153 -30.85 -12.85 -8.06
C GLU A 153 -32.11 -13.51 -7.52
N LYS A 154 -32.42 -13.34 -6.22
CA LYS A 154 -33.68 -13.82 -5.62
C LYS A 154 -34.90 -13.21 -6.31
N MET A 155 -34.89 -11.92 -6.61
CA MET A 155 -35.98 -11.28 -7.36
C MET A 155 -36.13 -11.82 -8.78
N LYS A 156 -35.01 -12.07 -9.49
CA LYS A 156 -35.04 -12.70 -10.82
C LYS A 156 -35.58 -14.12 -10.76
N ALA A 157 -35.10 -14.94 -9.84
CA ALA A 157 -35.57 -16.32 -9.65
C ALA A 157 -37.08 -16.35 -9.36
N ASN A 158 -37.57 -15.47 -8.48
CA ASN A 158 -39.00 -15.33 -8.19
C ASN A 158 -39.80 -14.88 -9.42
N PHE A 159 -39.28 -13.96 -10.24
CA PHE A 159 -39.94 -13.52 -11.47
C PHE A 159 -40.08 -14.68 -12.48
N PHE A 160 -39.01 -15.45 -12.71
CA PHE A 160 -39.06 -16.61 -13.61
C PHE A 160 -39.96 -17.74 -13.08
N ALA A 161 -39.94 -18.01 -11.77
CA ALA A 161 -40.82 -18.98 -11.14
C ALA A 161 -42.31 -18.58 -11.24
N LYS A 162 -42.61 -17.29 -11.13
CA LYS A 162 -43.98 -16.77 -11.26
C LYS A 162 -44.48 -16.84 -12.71
N ARG A 163 -43.60 -16.57 -13.68
CA ARG A 163 -43.92 -16.65 -15.12
C ARG A 163 -44.11 -18.09 -15.61
N ARG A 164 -43.38 -19.06 -15.03
CA ARG A 164 -43.56 -20.50 -15.32
C ARG A 164 -44.87 -21.10 -14.81
N LYS A 165 -45.55 -20.45 -13.86
CA LYS A 165 -46.87 -20.88 -13.33
C LYS A 165 -48.07 -20.32 -14.10
N GLN A 166 -47.84 -19.49 -15.12
CA GLN A 166 -48.88 -18.85 -15.93
C GLN A 166 -48.99 -19.42 -17.35
N LEU A 167 -48.20 -20.45 -17.67
CA LEU A 167 -48.31 -21.30 -18.86
C LEU A 167 -48.84 -22.67 -18.43
#